data_AF-A0A6J1PGE5-F1
#
_entry.id   AF-A0A6J1PGE5-F1
#
_cell.length_a   1.000
_cell.length_b   1.000
_cell.length_c   1.000
_cell.angle_alpha   90.00
_cell.angle_beta   90.00
_cell.angle_gamma   90.00
#
_symmetry.space_group_name_H-M   'P 1'
#
loop_
_entity.id
_entity.type
_entity.pdbx_description
1 polymer ?
#
loop_
_entity_poly.entity_id
_entity_poly.type
_entity_poly.pdbx_seq_one_letter_code
_entity_poly.pdbx_strand_id
1 'polypeptide(L)'
;MQLQPWSIAGGSISYMEPIFPIRISDYTRTHHLLPWRPNVGFENTEVIPLATKSISSYALDASNKMSTRPLKFPNLITGYQRNPVHASQAALYTRYTPHEWFQKQVKYYNEADSQRHYSERMRNDALRVIRDAEEKIQHGQYDTSRRLGERINDITFWRNEVAAELERMLHEIERLHDCRSVLEKAARDIEGPLRIAEECLYHREARKGTELVHDESEKCLLREVQNLRTNQKKLEACLDKCKDQLRNCRASQNQLELDLKNKESALGIDAVCHQLNNHTQGLQYYSGIEKYDPCVSEQETWADAVNRIVQRSQTERNKSCQLRTTAESLVNKVAQEMWNTWSNTNNALTHRSSELLEAKNKLQQHLQKVQQEIFGVEKNLELMRKAIADKSYATKVAHTRMEARMHRPDMELCRDYAYASLQKEIDEINHQLERMHKALKELENQHQKLLRTRTMLEHDLALKIDAIYIDKEKVCGLRRAYPVNALFRF
;
A
#
# COMPACT_ATOMS: atom_id res chain seq x y z
N MET A 1 -50.59 -25.35 21.89
CA MET A 1 -51.96 -24.92 21.51
C MET A 1 -52.19 -23.56 22.15
N GLN A 2 -52.48 -22.56 21.30
CA GLN A 2 -53.15 -21.29 21.57
C GLN A 2 -52.55 -20.33 22.61
N LEU A 3 -52.57 -19.00 22.48
CA LEU A 3 -52.82 -18.02 21.42
C LEU A 3 -52.43 -16.68 22.11
N GLN A 4 -51.92 -15.71 21.36
CA GLN A 4 -51.69 -14.33 21.87
C GLN A 4 -53.01 -13.67 22.33
N PRO A 5 -52.93 -12.50 23.00
CA PRO A 5 -53.29 -11.29 22.24
C PRO A 5 -52.47 -10.01 22.52
N TRP A 6 -52.69 -9.07 21.61
CA TRP A 6 -52.02 -7.80 21.28
C TRP A 6 -52.27 -6.59 22.20
N SER A 7 -51.41 -5.56 22.05
CA SER A 7 -51.71 -4.09 22.03
C SER A 7 -50.42 -3.35 21.60
N ILE A 8 -50.26 -2.76 20.40
CA ILE A 8 -50.76 -1.50 19.80
C ILE A 8 -50.35 -0.19 20.52
N ALA A 9 -49.38 0.51 19.91
CA ALA A 9 -49.25 1.97 19.72
C ALA A 9 -48.02 2.18 18.79
N GLY A 10 -47.94 2.98 17.73
CA GLY A 10 -48.82 4.01 17.16
C GLY A 10 -47.96 5.20 16.69
N GLY A 11 -47.85 5.42 15.36
CA GLY A 11 -47.43 6.68 14.69
C GLY A 11 -45.93 6.83 14.38
N SER A 12 -45.46 7.28 13.21
CA SER A 12 -46.09 7.95 12.05
C SER A 12 -45.28 7.71 10.77
N ILE A 13 -45.94 7.32 9.67
CA ILE A 13 -45.39 7.39 8.30
C ILE A 13 -46.32 8.31 7.51
N SER A 14 -45.75 9.38 6.97
CA SER A 14 -46.45 10.39 6.16
C SER A 14 -46.69 9.85 4.75
N TYR A 15 -47.96 9.75 4.38
CA TYR A 15 -48.45 9.62 3.00
C TYR A 15 -48.46 11.01 2.33
N MET A 16 -47.94 11.11 1.10
CA MET A 16 -48.32 12.16 0.17
C MET A 16 -48.68 11.54 -1.18
N GLU A 17 -49.89 11.84 -1.63
CA GLU A 17 -50.45 11.50 -2.93
C GLU A 17 -50.07 12.56 -4.00
N PRO A 18 -50.22 12.23 -5.31
CA PRO A 18 -49.47 12.83 -6.39
C PRO A 18 -50.13 14.07 -6.99
N ILE A 19 -49.31 15.05 -7.37
CA ILE A 19 -49.70 16.24 -8.15
C ILE A 19 -49.28 16.01 -9.61
N PHE A 20 -50.24 16.14 -10.54
CA PHE A 20 -50.04 16.11 -11.99
C PHE A 20 -49.29 17.37 -12.47
N PRO A 21 -48.28 17.24 -13.38
CA PRO A 21 -47.57 18.39 -13.93
C PRO A 21 -48.16 18.84 -15.29
N ILE A 22 -48.24 20.15 -15.46
CA ILE A 22 -48.45 20.85 -16.74
C ILE A 22 -47.12 20.87 -17.50
N ARG A 23 -47.21 20.59 -18.81
CA ARG A 23 -46.13 20.61 -19.81
C ARG A 23 -45.41 21.96 -19.86
N ILE A 24 -44.08 21.94 -20.00
CA ILE A 24 -43.27 22.70 -20.98
C ILE A 24 -41.85 22.07 -21.00
N SER A 25 -41.26 22.12 -22.18
CA SER A 25 -40.07 21.44 -22.72
C SER A 25 -38.76 21.57 -21.93
N ASP A 26 -38.02 20.47 -21.80
CA ASP A 26 -36.65 20.28 -22.33
C ASP A 26 -36.01 19.03 -21.68
N TYR A 27 -35.93 17.94 -22.46
CA TYR A 27 -35.25 16.70 -22.06
C TYR A 27 -33.88 16.63 -22.73
N THR A 28 -32.80 16.94 -22.00
CA THR A 28 -31.49 16.32 -22.26
C THR A 28 -31.40 15.02 -21.47
N ARG A 29 -31.83 13.92 -22.10
CA ARG A 29 -31.64 12.55 -21.59
C ARG A 29 -30.44 11.93 -22.30
N THR A 30 -29.29 11.94 -21.64
CA THR A 30 -28.10 11.20 -22.04
C THR A 30 -28.38 9.70 -21.96
N HIS A 31 -28.59 9.08 -23.12
CA HIS A 31 -28.56 7.63 -23.27
C HIS A 31 -27.10 7.17 -23.34
N HIS A 32 -26.75 6.17 -22.54
CA HIS A 32 -25.49 5.43 -22.68
C HIS A 32 -25.46 4.78 -24.07
N LEU A 33 -24.67 5.35 -24.97
CA LEU A 33 -24.44 4.83 -26.32
C LEU A 33 -23.24 3.88 -26.28
N LEU A 34 -23.46 2.65 -26.72
CA LEU A 34 -22.39 1.72 -27.07
C LEU A 34 -21.61 2.29 -28.27
N PRO A 35 -20.28 2.08 -28.38
CA PRO A 35 -19.42 2.82 -29.30
C PRO A 35 -19.64 2.56 -30.79
N TRP A 36 -20.50 1.62 -31.18
CA TRP A 36 -20.58 1.09 -32.55
C TRP A 36 -21.97 1.25 -33.20
N ARG A 37 -22.67 2.37 -32.98
CA ARG A 37 -23.80 2.74 -33.84
C ARG A 37 -23.64 4.16 -34.39
N PRO A 38 -23.42 4.33 -35.70
CA PRO A 38 -23.67 5.59 -36.38
C PRO A 38 -25.19 5.86 -36.45
N ASN A 39 -25.55 7.13 -36.28
CA ASN A 39 -26.90 7.68 -36.35
C ASN A 39 -27.55 7.36 -37.71
N VAL A 40 -28.77 6.83 -37.71
CA VAL A 40 -29.53 6.57 -38.94
C VAL A 40 -30.19 7.88 -39.41
N GLY A 41 -29.40 8.74 -40.04
CA GLY A 41 -29.91 9.81 -40.90
C GLY A 41 -30.20 9.20 -42.27
N PHE A 42 -31.48 9.05 -42.62
CA PHE A 42 -31.87 8.67 -43.97
C PHE A 42 -31.55 9.83 -44.92
N GLU A 43 -30.47 9.70 -45.69
CA GLU A 43 -30.34 10.39 -46.97
C GLU A 43 -30.58 9.35 -48.05
N ASN A 44 -31.79 9.35 -48.61
CA ASN A 44 -32.10 8.56 -49.80
C ASN A 44 -31.27 9.11 -50.95
N THR A 45 -30.12 8.52 -51.22
CA THR A 45 -29.37 8.80 -52.45
C THR A 45 -30.12 8.14 -53.60
N GLU A 46 -30.65 8.95 -54.52
CA GLU A 46 -31.26 8.46 -55.75
C GLU A 46 -30.24 7.62 -56.53
N VAL A 47 -30.64 6.39 -56.85
CA VAL A 47 -29.91 5.53 -57.77
C VAL A 47 -29.96 6.19 -59.15
N ILE A 48 -28.84 6.72 -59.63
CA ILE A 48 -28.72 7.19 -61.02
C ILE A 48 -28.82 5.95 -61.92
N PRO A 49 -29.89 5.77 -62.70
CA PRO A 49 -29.94 4.68 -63.67
C PRO A 49 -28.96 5.01 -64.79
N LEU A 50 -28.15 4.03 -65.22
CA LEU A 50 -27.36 4.13 -66.44
C LEU A 50 -28.28 4.54 -67.60
N ALA A 51 -28.07 5.74 -68.12
CA ALA A 51 -28.82 6.25 -69.26
C ALA A 51 -28.57 5.36 -70.50
N THR A 52 -29.54 4.52 -70.83
CA THR A 52 -29.61 3.85 -72.13
C THR A 52 -29.87 4.92 -73.19
N LYS A 53 -28.81 5.38 -73.87
CA LYS A 53 -28.94 6.19 -75.08
C LYS A 53 -29.51 5.32 -76.20
N SER A 54 -30.84 5.22 -76.26
CA SER A 54 -31.54 4.78 -77.46
C SER A 54 -31.58 5.95 -78.45
N ILE A 55 -30.79 5.85 -79.51
CA ILE A 55 -30.91 6.71 -80.69
C ILE A 55 -31.72 5.92 -81.71
N SER A 56 -32.99 6.28 -81.90
CA SER A 56 -33.53 6.53 -83.24
C SER A 56 -34.96 7.07 -83.14
N SER A 57 -35.09 8.30 -83.63
CA SER A 57 -36.26 9.13 -83.73
C SER A 57 -37.20 8.66 -84.85
N TYR A 58 -38.46 8.36 -84.52
CA TYR A 58 -39.61 8.75 -85.33
C TYR A 58 -40.81 8.98 -84.40
N ALA A 59 -41.13 10.26 -84.17
CA ALA A 59 -42.40 10.69 -83.63
C ALA A 59 -43.20 11.32 -84.77
N LEU A 60 -44.50 11.02 -84.86
CA LEU A 60 -45.53 11.97 -85.29
C LEU A 60 -46.92 11.44 -84.91
N ASP A 61 -47.36 11.95 -83.77
CA ASP A 61 -48.68 12.46 -83.41
C ASP A 61 -49.97 11.85 -83.96
N ALA A 62 -50.82 11.50 -83.00
CA ALA A 62 -52.26 11.42 -83.13
C ALA A 62 -52.89 12.66 -82.47
N SER A 63 -53.70 13.46 -83.21
CA SER A 63 -54.99 13.95 -82.69
C SER A 63 -55.84 14.73 -83.74
N ASN A 64 -57.10 14.26 -83.82
CA ASN A 64 -58.37 14.98 -83.99
C ASN A 64 -58.87 15.58 -85.33
N LYS A 65 -60.05 15.03 -85.68
CA LYS A 65 -61.24 15.62 -86.36
C LYS A 65 -61.09 16.07 -87.81
N MET A 66 -61.54 15.23 -88.75
CA MET A 66 -62.24 15.69 -89.96
C MET A 66 -63.18 14.63 -90.55
N SER A 67 -64.42 15.06 -90.74
CA SER A 67 -65.54 14.53 -91.53
C SER A 67 -65.28 13.32 -92.44
N THR A 68 -66.12 12.29 -92.32
CA THR A 68 -66.23 11.15 -93.24
C THR A 68 -66.66 11.62 -94.64
N ARG A 69 -65.70 12.00 -95.48
CA ARG A 69 -65.89 12.06 -96.94
C ARG A 69 -65.72 10.64 -97.51
N PRO A 70 -66.67 10.11 -98.28
CA PRO A 70 -66.47 8.84 -98.96
C PRO A 70 -65.27 8.96 -99.91
N LEU A 71 -64.35 7.99 -99.85
CA LEU A 71 -63.24 7.85 -100.78
C LEU A 71 -63.80 7.67 -102.19
N LYS A 72 -63.84 8.77 -102.97
CA LYS A 72 -64.04 8.72 -104.41
C LYS A 72 -62.81 8.07 -105.02
N PHE A 73 -62.92 6.80 -105.40
CA PHE A 73 -61.96 6.18 -106.31
C PHE A 73 -61.92 7.00 -107.61
N PRO A 74 -60.74 7.49 -108.05
CA PRO A 74 -60.65 8.08 -109.37
C PRO A 74 -60.99 6.99 -110.39
N ASN A 75 -62.05 7.23 -111.14
CA ASN A 75 -62.47 6.39 -112.26
C ASN A 75 -61.33 6.42 -113.30
N LEU A 76 -60.44 5.42 -113.28
CA LEU A 76 -59.24 5.36 -114.14
C LEU A 76 -59.56 4.99 -115.60
N ILE A 77 -60.84 4.99 -115.98
CA ILE A 77 -61.32 4.80 -117.34
C ILE A 77 -62.21 6.00 -117.68
N THR A 78 -61.57 7.15 -117.92
CA THR A 78 -62.01 8.16 -118.88
C THR A 78 -60.91 9.22 -119.00
N GLY A 79 -60.23 9.21 -120.14
CA GLY A 79 -59.72 10.45 -120.73
C GLY A 79 -58.43 11.05 -120.15
N TYR A 80 -57.38 10.26 -119.94
CA TYR A 80 -56.01 10.69 -120.25
C TYR A 80 -55.22 9.46 -120.67
N GLN A 81 -54.67 9.46 -121.89
CA GLN A 81 -53.74 8.45 -122.37
C GLN A 81 -52.50 8.42 -121.45
N ARG A 82 -52.57 7.66 -120.35
CA ARG A 82 -51.37 7.26 -119.62
C ARG A 82 -50.66 6.25 -120.48
N ASN A 83 -49.68 6.76 -121.23
CA ASN A 83 -48.83 5.96 -122.09
C ASN A 83 -48.28 4.77 -121.28
N PRO A 84 -48.59 3.51 -121.64
CA PRO A 84 -48.06 2.32 -120.98
C PRO A 84 -46.53 2.34 -120.91
N VAL A 85 -45.90 3.01 -121.87
CA VAL A 85 -44.45 3.27 -121.93
C VAL A 85 -43.97 4.16 -120.80
N HIS A 86 -44.74 5.15 -120.33
CA HIS A 86 -44.33 6.02 -119.22
C HIS A 86 -44.46 5.34 -117.86
N ALA A 87 -45.47 4.50 -117.65
CA ALA A 87 -45.62 3.71 -116.43
C ALA A 87 -44.61 2.55 -116.36
N SER A 88 -44.29 1.94 -117.51
CA SER A 88 -43.23 0.93 -117.62
C SER A 88 -41.83 1.54 -117.54
N GLN A 89 -41.58 2.72 -118.12
CA GLN A 89 -40.32 3.47 -117.94
C GLN A 89 -40.16 3.94 -116.49
N ALA A 90 -41.19 4.51 -115.87
CA ALA A 90 -41.11 4.87 -114.44
C ALA A 90 -40.87 3.65 -113.56
N ALA A 91 -41.51 2.50 -113.85
CA ALA A 91 -41.25 1.24 -113.17
C ALA A 91 -39.81 0.71 -113.39
N LEU A 92 -39.23 0.88 -114.57
CA LEU A 92 -37.84 0.51 -114.87
C LEU A 92 -36.82 1.34 -114.08
N TYR A 93 -37.15 2.59 -113.73
CA TYR A 93 -36.28 3.47 -112.93
C TYR A 93 -36.64 3.54 -111.43
N THR A 94 -37.71 2.87 -110.98
CA THR A 94 -38.14 2.87 -109.55
C THR A 94 -38.19 1.48 -108.92
N ARG A 95 -38.07 0.41 -109.72
CA ARG A 95 -38.06 -0.97 -109.24
C ARG A 95 -36.63 -1.51 -109.25
N TYR A 96 -36.25 -2.09 -108.13
CA TYR A 96 -34.99 -2.81 -108.01
C TYR A 96 -34.95 -3.95 -109.03
N THR A 97 -33.85 -4.04 -109.77
CA THR A 97 -33.51 -5.21 -110.58
C THR A 97 -33.35 -6.43 -109.68
N PRO A 98 -33.58 -7.66 -110.19
CA PRO A 98 -33.27 -8.87 -109.43
C PRO A 98 -31.84 -8.90 -108.89
N HIS A 99 -30.90 -8.26 -109.60
CA HIS A 99 -29.52 -8.10 -109.17
C HIS A 99 -29.38 -7.15 -107.97
N GLU A 100 -30.02 -5.98 -107.97
CA GLU A 100 -30.02 -5.05 -106.83
C GLU A 100 -30.76 -5.62 -105.61
N TRP A 101 -31.86 -6.34 -105.83
CA TRP A 101 -32.53 -7.08 -104.75
C TRP A 101 -31.60 -8.15 -104.17
N PHE A 102 -30.94 -8.95 -105.01
CA PHE A 102 -29.98 -9.97 -104.57
C PHE A 102 -28.78 -9.36 -103.84
N GLN A 103 -28.19 -8.28 -104.36
CA GLN A 103 -27.13 -7.53 -103.69
C GLN A 103 -27.56 -7.00 -102.32
N LYS A 104 -28.80 -6.49 -102.19
CA LYS A 104 -29.37 -6.07 -100.91
C LYS A 104 -29.55 -7.23 -99.93
N GLN A 105 -30.04 -8.39 -100.40
CA GLN A 105 -30.15 -9.59 -99.55
C GLN A 105 -28.77 -10.07 -99.09
N VAL A 106 -27.80 -10.15 -100.00
CA VAL A 106 -26.41 -10.50 -99.67
C VAL A 106 -25.80 -9.51 -98.67
N LYS A 107 -26.03 -8.20 -98.84
CA LYS A 107 -25.59 -7.17 -97.88
C LYS A 107 -26.20 -7.38 -96.50
N TYR A 108 -27.51 -7.66 -96.41
CA TYR A 108 -28.16 -7.92 -95.12
C TYR A 108 -27.71 -9.22 -94.48
N TYR A 109 -27.43 -10.28 -95.25
CA TYR A 109 -26.85 -11.50 -94.72
C TYR A 109 -25.44 -11.26 -94.17
N ASN A 110 -24.59 -10.54 -94.92
CA ASN A 110 -23.24 -10.20 -94.48
C ASN A 110 -23.23 -9.28 -93.24
N GLU A 111 -24.14 -8.30 -93.16
CA GLU A 111 -24.30 -7.44 -91.99
C GLU A 111 -24.83 -8.22 -90.79
N ALA A 112 -25.87 -9.05 -90.97
CA ALA A 112 -26.41 -9.89 -89.91
C ALA A 112 -25.37 -10.89 -89.39
N ASP A 113 -24.58 -11.49 -90.28
CA ASP A 113 -23.48 -12.38 -89.92
C ASP A 113 -22.39 -11.62 -89.14
N SER A 114 -21.99 -10.43 -89.59
CA SER A 114 -21.00 -9.58 -88.91
C SER A 114 -21.47 -9.15 -87.51
N GLN A 115 -22.74 -8.71 -87.38
CA GLN A 115 -23.33 -8.32 -86.10
C GLN A 115 -23.50 -9.51 -85.15
N ARG A 116 -23.85 -10.69 -85.66
CA ARG A 116 -23.90 -11.93 -84.86
C ARG A 116 -22.52 -12.30 -84.33
N HIS A 117 -21.49 -12.31 -85.18
CA HIS A 117 -20.11 -12.58 -84.75
C HIS A 117 -19.63 -11.56 -83.70
N TYR A 118 -19.91 -10.25 -83.91
CA TYR A 118 -19.58 -9.21 -82.94
C TYR A 118 -20.31 -9.40 -81.61
N SER A 119 -21.61 -9.71 -81.63
CA SER A 119 -22.40 -9.98 -80.43
C SER A 119 -21.93 -11.26 -79.71
N GLU A 120 -21.62 -12.33 -80.44
CA GLU A 120 -21.09 -13.58 -79.87
C GLU A 120 -19.75 -13.33 -79.18
N ARG A 121 -18.85 -12.58 -79.84
CA ARG A 121 -17.59 -12.14 -79.23
C ARG A 121 -17.83 -11.28 -77.99
N MET A 122 -18.70 -10.28 -78.05
CA MET A 122 -19.02 -9.42 -76.90
C MET A 122 -19.62 -10.19 -75.72
N ARG A 123 -20.49 -11.17 -75.98
CA ARG A 123 -21.03 -12.05 -74.92
C ARG A 123 -19.94 -12.93 -74.32
N ASN A 124 -19.07 -13.51 -75.15
CA ASN A 124 -17.94 -14.31 -74.68
C ASN A 124 -16.95 -13.47 -73.86
N ASP A 125 -16.66 -12.24 -74.30
CA ASP A 125 -15.83 -11.27 -73.58
C ASP A 125 -16.49 -10.86 -72.25
N ALA A 126 -17.79 -10.61 -72.22
CA ALA A 126 -18.54 -10.30 -71.00
C ALA A 126 -18.52 -11.48 -70.01
N LEU A 127 -18.74 -12.71 -70.48
CA LEU A 127 -18.65 -13.91 -69.64
C LEU A 127 -17.23 -14.13 -69.11
N ARG A 128 -16.20 -13.85 -69.90
CA ARG A 128 -14.81 -13.90 -69.45
C ARG A 128 -14.57 -12.87 -68.34
N VAL A 129 -15.00 -11.62 -68.53
CA VAL A 129 -14.87 -10.56 -67.50
C VAL A 129 -15.60 -10.93 -66.21
N ILE A 130 -16.81 -11.51 -66.30
CA ILE A 130 -17.56 -11.97 -65.12
C ILE A 130 -16.78 -13.06 -64.38
N ARG A 131 -16.28 -14.08 -65.09
CA ARG A 131 -15.51 -15.17 -64.48
C ARG A 131 -14.20 -14.68 -63.87
N ASP A 132 -13.46 -13.85 -64.60
CA ASP A 132 -12.21 -13.26 -64.12
C ASP A 132 -12.46 -12.40 -62.85
N ALA A 133 -13.59 -11.69 -62.79
CA ALA A 133 -13.99 -10.92 -61.63
C ALA A 133 -14.39 -11.83 -60.46
N GLU A 134 -15.21 -12.85 -60.69
CA GLU A 134 -15.60 -13.84 -59.68
C GLU A 134 -14.38 -14.54 -59.07
N GLU A 135 -13.43 -14.99 -59.90
CA GLU A 135 -12.19 -15.63 -59.46
C GLU A 135 -11.35 -14.68 -58.59
N LYS A 136 -11.14 -13.44 -59.06
CA LYS A 136 -10.37 -12.43 -58.30
C LYS A 136 -11.05 -12.05 -56.98
N ILE A 137 -12.38 -11.91 -56.97
CA ILE A 137 -13.14 -11.59 -55.76
C ILE A 137 -13.08 -12.75 -54.77
N GLN A 138 -13.29 -13.99 -55.22
CA GLN A 138 -13.19 -15.18 -54.37
C GLN A 138 -11.80 -15.35 -53.79
N HIS A 139 -10.76 -15.17 -54.62
CA HIS A 139 -9.38 -15.25 -54.17
C HIS A 139 -9.04 -14.14 -53.14
N GLY A 140 -9.46 -12.91 -53.39
CA GLY A 140 -9.26 -11.79 -52.46
C GLY A 140 -10.00 -11.98 -51.13
N GLN A 141 -11.24 -12.48 -51.16
CA GLN A 141 -12.00 -12.83 -49.95
C GLN A 141 -11.30 -13.95 -49.18
N TYR A 142 -10.84 -15.00 -49.86
CA TYR A 142 -10.10 -16.10 -49.24
C TYR A 142 -8.81 -15.62 -48.55
N ASP A 143 -7.99 -14.81 -49.24
CA ASP A 143 -6.73 -14.31 -48.65
C ASP A 143 -7.02 -13.35 -47.47
N THR A 144 -8.05 -12.51 -47.57
CA THR A 144 -8.45 -11.62 -46.46
C THR A 144 -8.96 -12.41 -45.26
N SER A 145 -9.81 -13.43 -45.47
CA SER A 145 -10.26 -14.34 -44.42
C SER A 145 -9.09 -15.07 -43.77
N ARG A 146 -8.12 -15.55 -44.55
CA ARG A 146 -6.89 -16.18 -44.03
C ARG A 146 -6.10 -15.21 -43.14
N ARG A 147 -5.88 -13.98 -43.58
CA ARG A 147 -5.17 -12.94 -42.80
C ARG A 147 -5.91 -12.54 -41.53
N LEU A 148 -7.25 -12.48 -41.56
CA LEU A 148 -8.07 -12.27 -40.36
C LEU A 148 -7.90 -13.44 -39.37
N GLY A 149 -7.86 -14.68 -39.85
CA GLY A 149 -7.57 -15.85 -39.03
C GLY A 149 -6.19 -15.81 -38.37
N GLU A 150 -5.15 -15.42 -39.13
CA GLU A 150 -3.79 -15.20 -38.60
C GLU A 150 -3.79 -14.10 -37.52
N ARG A 151 -4.49 -12.99 -37.76
CA ARG A 151 -4.60 -11.89 -36.79
C ARG A 151 -5.31 -12.31 -35.50
N ILE A 152 -6.39 -13.10 -35.61
CA ILE A 152 -7.10 -13.65 -34.43
C ILE A 152 -6.14 -14.50 -33.59
N ASN A 153 -5.30 -15.32 -34.22
CA ASN A 153 -4.31 -16.14 -33.51
C ASN A 153 -3.29 -15.26 -32.77
N ASP A 154 -2.75 -14.22 -33.43
CA ASP A 154 -1.80 -13.28 -32.82
C ASP A 154 -2.39 -12.53 -31.61
N ILE A 155 -3.61 -12.00 -31.75
CA ILE A 155 -4.26 -11.29 -30.65
C ILE A 155 -4.60 -12.27 -29.52
N THR A 156 -5.01 -13.50 -29.85
CA THR A 156 -5.30 -14.55 -28.86
C THR A 156 -4.06 -14.91 -28.07
N PHE A 157 -2.91 -15.07 -28.74
CA PHE A 157 -1.63 -15.29 -28.09
C PHE A 157 -1.30 -14.18 -27.09
N TRP A 158 -1.28 -12.92 -27.54
CA TRP A 158 -0.95 -11.80 -26.66
C TRP A 158 -1.97 -11.54 -25.57
N ARG A 159 -3.26 -11.83 -25.80
CA ARG A 159 -4.29 -11.80 -24.75
C ARG A 159 -3.97 -12.82 -23.65
N ASN A 160 -3.60 -14.04 -24.01
CA ASN A 160 -3.18 -15.05 -23.04
C ASN A 160 -1.97 -14.63 -22.25
N GLU A 161 -0.93 -14.11 -22.91
CA GLU A 161 0.28 -13.64 -22.24
C GLU A 161 -0.02 -12.50 -21.25
N VAL A 162 -0.85 -11.55 -21.63
CA VAL A 162 -1.27 -10.43 -20.77
C VAL A 162 -2.14 -10.90 -19.60
N ALA A 163 -3.07 -11.83 -19.84
CA ALA A 163 -3.90 -12.41 -18.79
C ALA A 163 -3.06 -13.18 -17.77
N ALA A 164 -2.14 -14.04 -18.23
CA ALA A 164 -1.23 -14.77 -17.36
C ALA A 164 -0.30 -13.83 -16.58
N GLU A 165 0.17 -12.74 -17.20
CA GLU A 165 0.98 -11.73 -16.51
C GLU A 165 0.16 -10.95 -15.47
N LEU A 166 -1.10 -10.62 -15.76
CA LEU A 166 -2.02 -9.99 -14.82
C LEU A 166 -2.27 -10.86 -13.60
N GLU A 167 -2.52 -12.16 -13.78
CA GLU A 167 -2.64 -13.10 -12.66
C GLU A 167 -1.38 -13.10 -11.81
N ARG A 168 -0.18 -13.17 -12.41
CA ARG A 168 1.09 -13.10 -11.66
C ARG A 168 1.27 -11.77 -10.90
N MET A 169 0.79 -10.66 -11.47
CA MET A 169 0.82 -9.35 -10.81
C MET A 169 -0.13 -9.29 -9.61
N LEU A 170 -1.36 -9.82 -9.75
CA LEU A 170 -2.34 -9.89 -8.65
C LEU A 170 -1.78 -10.67 -7.45
N HIS A 171 -1.24 -11.87 -7.69
CA HIS A 171 -0.62 -12.67 -6.63
C HIS A 171 0.57 -11.93 -5.97
N GLU A 172 1.38 -11.20 -6.73
CA GLU A 172 2.48 -10.43 -6.12
C GLU A 172 1.98 -9.24 -5.29
N ILE A 173 0.91 -8.57 -5.72
CA ILE A 173 0.27 -7.48 -4.94
C ILE A 173 -0.25 -8.02 -3.61
N GLU A 174 -0.90 -9.18 -3.60
CA GLU A 174 -1.37 -9.84 -2.37
C GLU A 174 -0.20 -10.13 -1.42
N ARG A 175 0.87 -10.77 -1.92
CA ARG A 175 2.08 -11.04 -1.11
C ARG A 175 2.74 -9.77 -0.58
N LEU A 176 2.72 -8.68 -1.34
CA LEU A 176 3.25 -7.39 -0.89
C LEU A 176 2.34 -6.74 0.16
N HIS A 177 1.03 -6.94 0.08
CA HIS A 177 0.07 -6.55 1.12
C HIS A 177 0.29 -7.29 2.44
N ASP A 178 0.57 -8.60 2.39
CA ASP A 178 0.92 -9.37 3.59
C ASP A 178 2.21 -8.85 4.22
N CYS A 179 3.25 -8.64 3.41
CA CYS A 179 4.52 -8.05 3.86
C CYS A 179 4.32 -6.67 4.51
N ARG A 180 3.50 -5.80 3.90
CA ARG A 180 3.11 -4.51 4.48
C ARG A 180 2.46 -4.68 5.85
N SER A 181 1.53 -5.62 5.98
CA SER A 181 0.81 -5.87 7.23
C SER A 181 1.74 -6.35 8.35
N VAL A 182 2.70 -7.22 8.00
CA VAL A 182 3.76 -7.68 8.92
C VAL A 182 4.64 -6.52 9.38
N LEU A 183 5.09 -5.65 8.46
CA LEU A 183 5.90 -4.47 8.81
C LEU A 183 5.12 -3.49 9.70
N GLU A 184 3.85 -3.22 9.38
CA GLU A 184 2.98 -2.36 10.19
C GLU A 184 2.80 -2.91 11.61
N LYS A 185 2.58 -4.23 11.73
CA LYS A 185 2.49 -4.89 13.03
C LYS A 185 3.81 -4.81 13.78
N ALA A 186 4.93 -5.15 13.15
CA ALA A 186 6.25 -5.12 13.78
C ALA A 186 6.62 -3.71 14.27
N ALA A 187 6.29 -2.65 13.53
CA ALA A 187 6.53 -1.28 13.96
C ALA A 187 5.68 -0.88 15.17
N ARG A 188 4.41 -1.34 15.24
CA ARG A 188 3.53 -1.10 16.40
C ARG A 188 3.96 -1.89 17.63
N ASP A 189 4.42 -3.12 17.46
CA ASP A 189 4.81 -4.01 18.56
C ASP A 189 6.06 -3.49 19.32
N ILE A 190 6.80 -2.53 18.75
CA ILE A 190 7.92 -1.83 19.43
C ILE A 190 7.44 -0.84 20.50
N GLU A 191 6.22 -0.32 20.41
CA GLU A 191 5.72 0.73 21.32
C GLU A 191 5.67 0.27 22.78
N GLY A 192 5.23 -0.98 23.02
CA GLY A 192 5.17 -1.55 24.36
C GLY A 192 6.54 -1.66 25.04
N PRO A 193 7.52 -2.34 24.43
CA PRO A 193 8.89 -2.38 24.94
C PRO A 193 9.51 -1.00 25.14
N LEU A 194 9.26 -0.05 24.22
CA LEU A 194 9.78 1.32 24.31
C LEU A 194 9.26 2.02 25.56
N ARG A 195 7.94 2.01 25.74
CA ARG A 195 7.29 2.60 26.91
C ARG A 195 7.82 2.00 28.20
N ILE A 196 8.02 0.69 28.25
CA ILE A 196 8.53 0.01 29.44
C ILE A 196 9.96 0.44 29.76
N ALA A 197 10.84 0.52 28.76
CA ALA A 197 12.21 0.97 28.95
C ALA A 197 12.25 2.44 29.44
N GLU A 198 11.38 3.30 28.93
CA GLU A 198 11.22 4.68 29.36
C GLU A 198 10.65 4.79 30.79
N GLU A 199 9.62 4.01 31.14
CA GLU A 199 9.06 3.94 32.50
C GLU A 199 10.10 3.40 33.51
N CYS A 200 10.95 2.45 33.09
CA CYS A 200 12.06 1.95 33.90
C CYS A 200 13.07 3.06 34.22
N LEU A 201 13.43 3.88 33.24
CA LEU A 201 14.30 5.05 33.45
C LEU A 201 13.64 6.07 34.38
N TYR A 202 12.36 6.39 34.14
CA TYR A 202 11.58 7.31 34.97
C TYR A 202 11.55 6.87 36.44
N HIS A 203 11.31 5.59 36.71
CA HIS A 203 11.31 5.09 38.08
C HIS A 203 12.69 5.15 38.74
N ARG A 204 13.77 4.93 37.99
CA ARG A 204 15.13 5.00 38.51
C ARG A 204 15.59 6.42 38.82
N GLU A 205 15.06 7.41 38.11
CA GLU A 205 15.28 8.83 38.40
C GLU A 205 14.75 9.23 39.79
N ALA A 206 13.77 8.48 40.33
CA ALA A 206 13.21 8.73 41.66
C ALA A 206 14.13 8.28 42.82
N ARG A 207 15.29 7.67 42.53
CA ARG A 207 16.29 7.34 43.55
C ARG A 207 16.88 8.59 44.18
N LYS A 208 17.34 8.47 45.43
CA LYS A 208 17.78 9.60 46.25
C LYS A 208 19.25 9.52 46.60
N GLY A 209 19.87 10.70 46.73
CA GLY A 209 21.23 10.84 47.23
C GLY A 209 22.24 10.03 46.42
N THR A 210 23.07 9.26 47.12
CA THR A 210 24.14 8.43 46.57
C THR A 210 23.65 7.23 45.74
N GLU A 211 22.34 6.95 45.70
CA GLU A 211 21.78 5.87 44.88
C GLU A 211 21.40 6.30 43.46
N LEU A 212 21.30 7.61 43.21
CA LEU A 212 21.09 8.17 41.88
C LEU A 212 22.44 8.22 41.15
N VAL A 213 22.76 7.13 40.45
CA VAL A 213 24.09 6.89 39.85
C VAL A 213 23.94 6.46 38.40
N HIS A 214 24.85 6.94 37.56
CA HIS A 214 25.04 6.51 36.17
C HIS A 214 25.69 5.12 36.05
N ASP A 215 24.96 4.10 36.50
CA ASP A 215 25.39 2.71 36.49
C ASP A 215 25.16 2.01 35.13
N GLU A 216 25.62 0.76 35.00
CA GLU A 216 25.46 0.02 33.74
C GLU A 216 23.99 -0.31 33.44
N SER A 217 23.12 -0.40 34.45
CA SER A 217 21.69 -0.65 34.23
C SER A 217 21.03 0.52 33.51
N GLU A 218 21.34 1.76 33.93
CA GLU A 218 20.85 2.96 33.24
C GLU A 218 21.40 3.06 31.81
N LYS A 219 22.70 2.81 31.61
CA LYS A 219 23.30 2.81 30.27
C LYS A 219 22.66 1.78 29.35
N CYS A 220 22.39 0.57 29.84
CA CYS A 220 21.68 -0.46 29.09
C CYS A 220 20.25 -0.04 28.75
N LEU A 221 19.50 0.53 29.70
CA LEU A 221 18.14 1.04 29.45
C LEU A 221 18.13 2.17 28.39
N LEU A 222 19.05 3.12 28.46
CA LEU A 222 19.18 4.19 27.45
C LEU A 222 19.53 3.62 26.06
N ARG A 223 20.44 2.66 26.00
CA ARG A 223 20.76 1.94 24.74
C ARG A 223 19.56 1.17 24.21
N GLU A 224 18.77 0.54 25.08
CA GLU A 224 17.53 -0.16 24.72
C GLU A 224 16.52 0.81 24.09
N VAL A 225 16.23 1.95 24.73
CA VAL A 225 15.36 3.00 24.18
C VAL A 225 15.85 3.48 22.81
N GLN A 226 17.15 3.76 22.69
CA GLN A 226 17.73 4.23 21.42
C GLN A 226 17.61 3.19 20.31
N ASN A 227 17.87 1.90 20.62
CA ASN A 227 17.75 0.81 19.66
C ASN A 227 16.30 0.59 19.23
N LEU A 228 15.34 0.65 20.16
CA LEU A 228 13.91 0.53 19.87
C LEU A 228 13.44 1.63 18.91
N ARG A 229 13.75 2.91 19.22
CA ARG A 229 13.41 4.04 18.34
C ARG A 229 14.07 3.95 16.96
N THR A 230 15.32 3.50 16.92
CA THR A 230 16.05 3.31 15.65
C THR A 230 15.40 2.20 14.81
N ASN A 231 14.99 1.11 15.45
CA ASN A 231 14.38 -0.03 14.77
C ASN A 231 12.97 0.28 14.28
N GLN A 232 12.18 1.03 15.05
CA GLN A 232 10.87 1.56 14.60
C GLN A 232 11.03 2.37 13.31
N LYS A 233 11.97 3.33 13.27
CA LYS A 233 12.26 4.13 12.07
C LYS A 233 12.69 3.30 10.87
N LYS A 234 13.51 2.25 11.07
CA LYS A 234 13.92 1.34 9.98
C LYS A 234 12.71 0.60 9.40
N LEU A 235 11.81 0.10 10.26
CA LEU A 235 10.60 -0.60 9.84
C LEU A 235 9.63 0.33 9.11
N GLU A 236 9.42 1.55 9.63
CA GLU A 236 8.57 2.58 8.99
C GLU A 236 9.12 2.98 7.61
N ALA A 237 10.43 3.19 7.49
CA ALA A 237 11.04 3.50 6.21
C ALA A 237 10.91 2.35 5.19
N CYS A 238 10.97 1.08 5.64
CA CYS A 238 10.72 -0.06 4.78
C CYS A 238 9.23 -0.18 4.41
N LEU A 239 8.34 0.12 5.35
CA LEU A 239 6.90 0.13 5.14
C LEU A 239 6.50 1.16 4.08
N ASP A 240 7.09 2.34 4.11
CA ASP A 240 6.80 3.38 3.10
C ASP A 240 7.27 2.95 1.70
N LYS A 241 8.44 2.30 1.59
CA LYS A 241 8.87 1.65 0.34
C LYS A 241 7.87 0.59 -0.13
N CYS A 242 7.30 -0.20 0.77
CA CYS A 242 6.27 -1.19 0.42
C CYS A 242 4.98 -0.52 -0.09
N LYS A 243 4.55 0.58 0.54
CA LYS A 243 3.38 1.36 0.08
C LYS A 243 3.60 1.95 -1.31
N ASP A 244 4.78 2.50 -1.57
CA ASP A 244 5.12 3.05 -2.88
C ASP A 244 5.21 1.95 -3.94
N GLN A 245 5.80 0.79 -3.60
CA GLN A 245 5.84 -0.34 -4.51
C GLN A 245 4.44 -0.90 -4.81
N LEU A 246 3.51 -0.93 -3.83
CA LEU A 246 2.10 -1.27 -4.07
C LEU A 246 1.44 -0.33 -5.08
N ARG A 247 1.71 0.98 -5.00
CA ARG A 247 1.20 1.96 -5.98
C ARG A 247 1.74 1.68 -7.38
N ASN A 248 3.02 1.35 -7.51
CA ASN A 248 3.65 1.00 -8.78
C ASN A 248 3.06 -0.29 -9.37
N CYS A 249 2.92 -1.34 -8.54
CA CYS A 249 2.28 -2.59 -8.94
C CYS A 249 0.82 -2.35 -9.37
N ARG A 250 0.07 -1.49 -8.66
CA ARG A 250 -1.31 -1.16 -9.05
C ARG A 250 -1.39 -0.40 -10.37
N ALA A 251 -0.46 0.52 -10.63
CA ALA A 251 -0.39 1.21 -11.91
C ALA A 251 -0.08 0.22 -13.07
N SER A 252 0.81 -0.75 -12.83
CA SER A 252 1.10 -1.80 -13.81
C SER A 252 -0.10 -2.75 -14.01
N GLN A 253 -0.82 -3.10 -12.94
CA GLN A 253 -2.06 -3.87 -13.01
C GLN A 253 -3.09 -3.19 -13.91
N ASN A 254 -3.37 -1.90 -13.68
CA ASN A 254 -4.35 -1.16 -14.47
C ASN A 254 -3.95 -1.12 -15.97
N GLN A 255 -2.65 -1.06 -16.28
CA GLN A 255 -2.17 -1.08 -17.65
C GLN A 255 -2.40 -2.44 -18.34
N LEU A 256 -2.21 -3.55 -17.62
CA LEU A 256 -2.51 -4.90 -18.10
C LEU A 256 -4.01 -5.09 -18.30
N GLU A 257 -4.85 -4.64 -17.36
CA GLU A 257 -6.31 -4.72 -17.44
C GLU A 257 -6.86 -3.96 -18.66
N LEU A 258 -6.33 -2.75 -18.91
CA LEU A 258 -6.72 -1.95 -20.06
C LEU A 258 -6.34 -2.62 -21.38
N ASP A 259 -5.10 -3.12 -21.49
CA ASP A 259 -4.64 -3.79 -22.70
C ASP A 259 -5.40 -5.10 -22.94
N LEU A 260 -5.70 -5.86 -21.88
CA LEU A 260 -6.53 -7.07 -21.96
C LEU A 260 -7.92 -6.75 -22.51
N LYS A 261 -8.60 -5.73 -21.97
CA LYS A 261 -9.91 -5.26 -22.46
C LYS A 261 -9.87 -4.86 -23.93
N ASN A 262 -8.81 -4.16 -24.35
CA ASN A 262 -8.64 -3.76 -25.75
C ASN A 262 -8.47 -4.97 -26.67
N LYS A 263 -7.72 -6.00 -26.24
CA LYS A 263 -7.55 -7.24 -27.00
C LYS A 263 -8.84 -8.05 -27.07
N GLU A 264 -9.62 -8.12 -26.00
CA GLU A 264 -10.94 -8.78 -26.01
C GLU A 264 -11.89 -8.11 -27.01
N SER A 265 -11.92 -6.77 -27.03
CA SER A 265 -12.71 -6.01 -28.00
C SER A 265 -12.23 -6.25 -29.43
N ALA A 266 -10.92 -6.24 -29.68
CA ALA A 266 -10.34 -6.49 -30.99
C ALA A 266 -10.64 -7.92 -31.48
N LEU A 267 -10.49 -8.93 -30.61
CA LEU A 267 -10.86 -10.31 -30.92
C LEU A 267 -12.34 -10.45 -31.26
N GLY A 268 -13.23 -9.76 -30.53
CA GLY A 268 -14.66 -9.79 -30.82
C GLY A 268 -14.99 -9.23 -32.20
N ILE A 269 -14.35 -8.12 -32.59
CA ILE A 269 -14.52 -7.52 -33.92
C ILE A 269 -13.96 -8.45 -35.00
N ASP A 270 -12.72 -8.90 -34.85
CA ASP A 270 -12.05 -9.73 -35.85
C ASP A 270 -12.75 -11.09 -36.03
N ALA A 271 -13.29 -11.67 -34.95
CA ALA A 271 -14.07 -12.90 -35.02
C ALA A 271 -15.38 -12.72 -35.80
N VAL A 272 -16.06 -11.58 -35.62
CA VAL A 272 -17.25 -11.25 -36.43
C VAL A 272 -16.85 -11.07 -37.89
N CYS A 273 -15.81 -10.29 -38.18
CA CYS A 273 -15.30 -10.06 -39.53
C CYS A 273 -14.92 -11.36 -40.24
N HIS A 274 -14.26 -12.28 -39.54
CA HIS A 274 -13.87 -13.60 -40.07
C HIS A 274 -15.08 -14.50 -40.39
N GLN A 275 -16.23 -14.30 -39.73
CA GLN A 275 -17.47 -15.06 -39.98
C GLN A 275 -18.33 -14.46 -41.11
N LEU A 276 -18.09 -13.21 -41.51
CA LEU A 276 -18.82 -12.57 -42.60
C LEU A 276 -18.54 -13.28 -43.93
N ASN A 277 -19.60 -13.52 -44.70
CA ASN A 277 -19.53 -14.06 -46.06
C ASN A 277 -20.61 -13.41 -46.93
N ASN A 278 -20.60 -13.70 -48.23
CA ASN A 278 -21.51 -13.05 -49.21
C ASN A 278 -23.01 -13.28 -48.94
N HIS A 279 -23.37 -14.24 -48.09
CA HIS A 279 -24.75 -14.57 -47.73
C HIS A 279 -25.14 -14.05 -46.34
N THR A 280 -24.23 -13.37 -45.64
CA THR A 280 -24.53 -12.80 -44.32
C THR A 280 -25.60 -11.71 -44.44
N GLN A 281 -26.59 -11.75 -43.57
CA GLN A 281 -27.64 -10.73 -43.53
C GLN A 281 -27.10 -9.42 -42.95
N GLY A 282 -27.61 -8.28 -43.44
CA GLY A 282 -27.24 -6.97 -42.91
C GLY A 282 -25.91 -6.40 -43.44
N LEU A 283 -25.33 -6.97 -44.49
CA LEU A 283 -24.24 -6.34 -45.24
C LEU A 283 -24.70 -4.98 -45.81
N GLN A 284 -23.85 -3.97 -45.72
CA GLN A 284 -24.14 -2.60 -46.14
C GLN A 284 -22.97 -2.05 -46.96
N TYR A 285 -23.28 -1.14 -47.88
CA TYR A 285 -22.27 -0.36 -48.59
C TYR A 285 -21.92 0.89 -47.77
N TYR A 286 -20.65 1.04 -47.41
CA TYR A 286 -20.14 2.20 -46.70
C TYR A 286 -19.26 3.03 -47.64
N SER A 287 -19.79 4.12 -48.17
CA SER A 287 -19.08 4.96 -49.15
C SER A 287 -17.91 5.69 -48.51
N GLY A 288 -16.74 5.69 -49.16
CA GLY A 288 -15.55 6.45 -48.76
C GLY A 288 -14.69 5.79 -47.69
N ILE A 289 -15.08 4.60 -47.19
CA ILE A 289 -14.29 3.85 -46.21
C ILE A 289 -12.91 3.46 -46.77
N GLU A 290 -12.82 3.25 -48.08
CA GLU A 290 -11.58 2.89 -48.77
C GLU A 290 -10.54 4.03 -48.82
N LYS A 291 -10.95 5.27 -48.51
CA LYS A 291 -10.08 6.45 -48.50
C LYS A 291 -9.74 6.93 -47.09
N TYR A 292 -10.39 6.36 -46.07
CA TYR A 292 -10.21 6.74 -44.68
C TYR A 292 -9.31 5.74 -43.97
N ASP A 293 -8.13 6.20 -43.56
CA ASP A 293 -7.19 5.39 -42.77
C ASP A 293 -7.11 5.90 -41.32
N PRO A 294 -7.83 5.27 -40.38
CA PRO A 294 -7.74 5.58 -38.95
C PRO A 294 -6.59 4.84 -38.24
N CYS A 295 -5.74 4.09 -38.94
CA CYS A 295 -4.73 3.26 -38.31
C CYS A 295 -3.66 4.12 -37.65
N VAL A 296 -3.47 3.95 -36.35
CA VAL A 296 -2.48 4.67 -35.54
C VAL A 296 -1.24 3.83 -35.23
N SER A 297 -1.23 2.56 -35.63
CA SER A 297 -0.14 1.61 -35.33
C SER A 297 -0.06 0.51 -36.37
N GLU A 298 1.14 -0.01 -36.58
CA GLU A 298 1.43 -1.20 -37.38
C GLU A 298 1.56 -2.46 -36.50
N GLN A 299 1.50 -3.66 -37.10
CA GLN A 299 1.53 -4.93 -36.37
C GLN A 299 2.79 -5.07 -35.50
N GLU A 300 3.96 -4.67 -36.02
CA GLU A 300 5.23 -4.68 -35.27
C GLU A 300 5.17 -3.73 -34.06
N THR A 301 4.72 -2.49 -34.27
CA THR A 301 4.60 -1.50 -33.18
C THR A 301 3.57 -1.91 -32.12
N TRP A 302 2.51 -2.62 -32.50
CA TRP A 302 1.53 -3.18 -31.57
C TRP A 302 2.12 -4.31 -30.72
N ALA A 303 2.88 -5.22 -31.34
CA ALA A 303 3.56 -6.31 -30.64
C ALA A 303 4.61 -5.77 -29.66
N ASP A 304 5.36 -4.75 -30.06
CA ASP A 304 6.30 -4.06 -29.19
C ASP A 304 5.61 -3.35 -28.02
N ALA A 305 4.45 -2.73 -28.27
CA ALA A 305 3.69 -2.04 -27.23
C ALA A 305 3.22 -3.02 -26.14
N VAL A 306 2.63 -4.16 -26.52
CA VAL A 306 2.21 -5.18 -25.53
C VAL A 306 3.41 -5.80 -24.81
N ASN A 307 4.51 -6.07 -25.53
CA ASN A 307 5.72 -6.58 -24.92
C ASN A 307 6.26 -5.61 -23.85
N ARG A 308 6.26 -4.29 -24.12
CA ARG A 308 6.66 -3.27 -23.13
C ARG A 308 5.77 -3.27 -21.88
N ILE A 309 4.46 -3.49 -22.03
CA ILE A 309 3.53 -3.60 -20.89
C ILE A 309 3.91 -4.80 -20.02
N VAL A 310 4.12 -5.96 -20.63
CA VAL A 310 4.52 -7.19 -19.94
C VAL A 310 5.88 -7.02 -19.25
N GLN A 311 6.88 -6.45 -19.93
CA GLN A 311 8.21 -6.21 -19.36
C GLN A 311 8.17 -5.23 -18.18
N ARG A 312 7.33 -4.19 -18.24
CA ARG A 312 7.12 -3.28 -17.12
C ARG A 312 6.54 -4.02 -15.91
N SER A 313 5.53 -4.85 -16.12
CA SER A 313 4.94 -5.69 -15.07
C SER A 313 5.97 -6.61 -14.42
N GLN A 314 6.75 -7.32 -15.23
CA GLN A 314 7.83 -8.19 -14.74
C GLN A 314 8.85 -7.41 -13.89
N THR A 315 9.22 -6.21 -14.33
CA THR A 315 10.14 -5.33 -13.59
C THR A 315 9.57 -4.95 -12.22
N GLU A 316 8.30 -4.55 -12.14
CA GLU A 316 7.67 -4.19 -10.87
C GLU A 316 7.49 -5.41 -9.94
N ARG A 317 7.17 -6.59 -10.48
CA ARG A 317 7.15 -7.84 -9.68
C ARG A 317 8.52 -8.20 -9.12
N ASN A 318 9.58 -8.03 -9.90
CA ASN A 318 10.94 -8.30 -9.45
C ASN A 318 11.37 -7.37 -8.32
N LYS A 319 11.07 -6.06 -8.43
CA LYS A 319 11.30 -5.08 -7.35
C LYS A 319 10.52 -5.44 -6.09
N SER A 320 9.24 -5.80 -6.24
CA SER A 320 8.40 -6.23 -5.13
C SER A 320 8.96 -7.48 -4.43
N CYS A 321 9.36 -8.50 -5.19
CA CYS A 321 9.96 -9.71 -4.63
C CYS A 321 11.21 -9.41 -3.80
N GLN A 322 12.13 -8.61 -4.34
CA GLN A 322 13.35 -8.18 -3.63
C GLN A 322 13.04 -7.38 -2.36
N LEU A 323 12.04 -6.49 -2.42
CA LEU A 323 11.60 -5.70 -1.28
C LEU A 323 11.03 -6.58 -0.17
N ARG A 324 10.23 -7.61 -0.51
CA ARG A 324 9.70 -8.56 0.47
C ARG A 324 10.81 -9.35 1.17
N THR A 325 11.80 -9.84 0.43
CA THR A 325 12.98 -10.52 1.03
C THR A 325 13.76 -9.58 1.94
N THR A 326 13.93 -8.31 1.53
CA THR A 326 14.61 -7.30 2.35
C THR A 326 13.82 -7.00 3.62
N ALA A 327 12.50 -6.89 3.52
CA ALA A 327 11.61 -6.66 4.65
C ALA A 327 11.63 -7.81 5.67
N GLU A 328 11.57 -9.06 5.19
CA GLU A 328 11.67 -10.25 6.04
C GLU A 328 13.02 -10.29 6.80
N SER A 329 14.13 -10.05 6.10
CA SER A 329 15.45 -9.96 6.72
C SER A 329 15.52 -8.85 7.76
N LEU A 330 14.92 -7.69 7.47
CA LEU A 330 14.86 -6.56 8.40
C LEU A 330 14.07 -6.89 9.67
N VAL A 331 12.88 -7.50 9.54
CA VAL A 331 12.05 -7.91 10.68
C VAL A 331 12.82 -8.87 11.58
N ASN A 332 13.46 -9.89 11.00
CA ASN A 332 14.28 -10.85 11.74
C ASN A 332 15.47 -10.17 12.45
N LYS A 333 16.15 -9.24 11.78
CA LYS A 333 17.26 -8.47 12.36
C LYS A 333 16.80 -7.61 13.54
N VAL A 334 15.67 -6.90 13.38
CA VAL A 334 15.08 -6.07 14.44
C VAL A 334 14.70 -6.92 15.64
N ALA A 335 14.06 -8.08 15.42
CA ALA A 335 13.72 -9.02 16.48
C ALA A 335 14.94 -9.45 17.29
N GLN A 336 16.03 -9.82 16.60
CA GLN A 336 17.28 -10.23 17.26
C GLN A 336 17.95 -9.09 18.03
N GLU A 337 18.01 -7.89 17.46
CA GLU A 337 18.58 -6.72 18.11
C GLU A 337 17.79 -6.34 19.38
N MET A 338 16.45 -6.38 19.31
CA MET A 338 15.57 -6.15 20.46
C MET A 338 15.78 -7.19 21.55
N TRP A 339 15.87 -8.47 21.18
CA TRP A 339 16.12 -9.55 22.15
C TRP A 339 17.47 -9.41 22.85
N ASN A 340 18.53 -9.13 22.09
CA ASN A 340 19.87 -8.94 22.63
C ASN A 340 19.92 -7.77 23.62
N THR A 341 19.31 -6.64 23.26
CA THR A 341 19.30 -5.43 24.09
C THR A 341 18.48 -5.64 25.36
N TRP A 342 17.29 -6.23 25.26
CA TRP A 342 16.47 -6.61 26.40
C TRP A 342 17.20 -7.53 27.39
N SER A 343 17.86 -8.56 26.86
CA SER A 343 18.64 -9.52 27.65
C SER A 343 19.80 -8.85 28.39
N ASN A 344 20.57 -8.03 27.68
CA ASN A 344 21.67 -7.26 28.28
C ASN A 344 21.20 -6.34 29.40
N THR A 345 20.09 -5.62 29.20
CA THR A 345 19.51 -4.77 30.24
C THR A 345 19.05 -5.56 31.46
N ASN A 346 18.39 -6.71 31.28
CA ASN A 346 17.96 -7.54 32.40
C ASN A 346 19.15 -8.12 33.18
N ASN A 347 20.23 -8.50 32.50
CA ASN A 347 21.45 -8.95 33.14
C ASN A 347 22.09 -7.83 33.96
N ALA A 348 22.17 -6.61 33.41
CA ALA A 348 22.69 -5.44 34.12
C ALA A 348 21.84 -5.10 35.36
N LEU A 349 20.51 -5.13 35.26
CA LEU A 349 19.59 -4.92 36.38
C LEU A 349 19.75 -5.98 37.47
N THR A 350 19.90 -7.25 37.08
CA THR A 350 20.10 -8.36 38.02
C THR A 350 21.43 -8.23 38.77
N HIS A 351 22.49 -7.87 38.05
CA HIS A 351 23.80 -7.58 38.65
C HIS A 351 23.69 -6.42 39.64
N ARG A 352 23.08 -5.30 39.24
CA ARG A 352 22.89 -4.12 40.10
C ARG A 352 22.08 -4.41 41.35
N SER A 353 21.02 -5.22 41.22
CA SER A 353 20.24 -5.66 42.39
C SER A 353 21.07 -6.49 43.36
N SER A 354 22.04 -7.27 42.87
CA SER A 354 22.92 -8.09 43.71
C SER A 354 23.92 -7.22 44.46
N GLU A 355 24.54 -6.26 43.77
CA GLU A 355 25.44 -5.26 44.39
C GLU A 355 24.75 -4.46 45.50
N LEU A 356 23.54 -3.96 45.24
CA LEU A 356 22.76 -3.20 46.22
C LEU A 356 22.42 -4.05 47.45
N LEU A 357 22.06 -5.31 47.24
CA LEU A 357 21.74 -6.24 48.33
C LEU A 357 22.97 -6.55 49.19
N GLU A 358 24.14 -6.75 48.57
CA GLU A 358 25.40 -6.95 49.29
C GLU A 358 25.78 -5.71 50.10
N ALA A 359 25.69 -4.52 49.51
CA ALA A 359 25.96 -3.26 50.19
C ALA A 359 25.03 -3.06 51.40
N LYS A 360 23.73 -3.30 51.22
CA LYS A 360 22.73 -3.26 52.30
C LYS A 360 23.10 -4.21 53.43
N ASN A 361 23.44 -5.46 53.12
CA ASN A 361 23.78 -6.46 54.13
C ASN A 361 25.06 -6.07 54.91
N LYS A 362 26.08 -5.53 54.23
CA LYS A 362 27.29 -5.00 54.86
C LYS A 362 26.97 -3.83 55.79
N LEU A 363 26.15 -2.87 55.38
CA LEU A 363 25.72 -1.75 56.22
C LEU A 363 24.98 -2.24 57.47
N GLN A 364 24.07 -3.21 57.34
CA GLN A 364 23.36 -3.80 58.49
C GLN A 364 24.33 -4.46 59.48
N GLN A 365 25.32 -5.22 58.99
CA GLN A 365 26.34 -5.84 59.84
C GLN A 365 27.20 -4.80 60.57
N HIS A 366 27.64 -3.75 59.87
CA HIS A 366 28.43 -2.68 60.48
C HIS A 366 27.62 -1.88 61.49
N LEU A 367 26.34 -1.61 61.21
CA LEU A 367 25.43 -0.93 62.12
C LEU A 367 25.28 -1.71 63.43
N GLN A 368 25.10 -3.04 63.35
CA GLN A 368 25.02 -3.89 64.54
C GLN A 368 26.31 -3.84 65.37
N LYS A 369 27.48 -3.88 64.73
CA LYS A 369 28.78 -3.76 65.42
C LYS A 369 28.95 -2.42 66.11
N VAL A 370 28.57 -1.32 65.44
CA VAL A 370 28.61 0.03 66.02
C VAL A 370 27.65 0.15 67.20
N GLN A 371 26.45 -0.43 67.13
CA GLN A 371 25.50 -0.45 68.24
C GLN A 371 26.04 -1.23 69.45
N GLN A 372 26.71 -2.37 69.24
CA GLN A 372 27.38 -3.12 70.30
C GLN A 372 28.52 -2.31 70.95
N GLU A 373 29.32 -1.62 70.14
CA GLU A 373 30.40 -0.77 70.65
C GLU A 373 29.86 0.43 71.45
N ILE A 374 28.77 1.08 70.99
CA ILE A 374 28.09 2.14 71.73
C ILE A 374 27.70 1.66 73.12
N PHE A 375 27.06 0.48 73.22
CA PHE A 375 26.69 -0.11 74.51
C PHE A 375 27.92 -0.39 75.40
N GLY A 376 29.01 -0.88 74.80
CA GLY A 376 30.28 -1.09 75.51
C GLY A 376 30.86 0.21 76.08
N VAL A 377 30.90 1.27 75.27
CA VAL A 377 31.38 2.60 75.69
C VAL A 377 30.46 3.21 76.76
N GLU A 378 29.14 3.07 76.63
CA GLU A 378 28.18 3.55 77.65
C GLU A 378 28.39 2.87 79.01
N LYS A 379 28.62 1.55 79.01
CA LYS A 379 28.99 0.82 80.23
C LYS A 379 30.31 1.32 80.82
N ASN A 380 31.33 1.55 79.98
CA ASN A 380 32.63 2.06 80.42
C ASN A 380 32.53 3.49 80.98
N LEU A 381 31.69 4.35 80.38
CA LEU A 381 31.40 5.69 80.87
C LEU A 381 30.80 5.63 82.28
N GLU A 382 29.82 4.76 82.51
CA GLU A 382 29.19 4.59 83.82
C GLU A 382 30.18 4.05 84.86
N LEU A 383 30.98 3.04 84.51
CA LEU A 383 32.02 2.51 85.37
C LEU A 383 33.07 3.57 85.74
N MET A 384 33.50 4.38 84.77
CA MET A 384 34.48 5.45 85.00
C MET A 384 33.93 6.55 85.90
N ARG A 385 32.68 6.99 85.67
CA ARG A 385 31.99 7.97 86.51
C ARG A 385 31.84 7.48 87.95
N LYS A 386 31.42 6.23 88.13
CA LYS A 386 31.34 5.61 89.46
C LYS A 386 32.70 5.52 90.13
N ALA A 387 33.73 5.07 89.42
CA ALA A 387 35.08 4.95 89.98
C ALA A 387 35.65 6.32 90.41
N ILE A 388 35.41 7.38 89.63
CA ILE A 388 35.75 8.77 90.03
C ILE A 388 34.98 9.17 91.29
N ALA A 389 33.67 8.91 91.35
CA ALA A 389 32.83 9.22 92.51
C ALA A 389 33.31 8.47 93.78
N ASP A 390 33.67 7.20 93.65
CA ASP A 390 34.18 6.38 94.76
C ASP A 390 35.52 6.91 95.30
N LYS A 391 36.39 7.48 94.45
CA LYS A 391 37.65 8.11 94.89
C LYS A 391 37.45 9.46 95.58
N SER A 392 36.27 10.08 95.49
CA SER A 392 35.96 11.30 96.24
C SER A 392 36.05 11.09 97.76
N TYR A 393 35.71 9.89 98.26
CA TYR A 393 35.80 9.57 99.68
C TYR A 393 37.26 9.47 100.15
N ALA A 394 38.12 8.80 99.38
CA ALA A 394 39.55 8.72 99.68
C ALA A 394 40.20 10.12 99.69
N THR A 395 39.84 10.95 98.72
CA THR A 395 40.28 12.36 98.63
C THR A 395 39.84 13.14 99.88
N LYS A 396 38.56 13.06 100.27
CA LYS A 396 38.04 13.71 101.48
C LYS A 396 38.78 13.25 102.74
N VAL A 397 39.04 11.95 102.89
CA VAL A 397 39.77 11.44 104.06
C VAL A 397 41.19 12.03 104.13
N ALA A 398 41.94 12.02 103.03
CA ALA A 398 43.29 12.57 103.00
C ALA A 398 43.30 14.09 103.29
N HIS A 399 42.37 14.84 102.69
CA HIS A 399 42.19 16.27 102.95
C HIS A 399 41.81 16.58 104.40
N THR A 400 40.81 15.89 104.96
CA THR A 400 40.38 16.08 106.36
C THR A 400 41.50 15.73 107.34
N ARG A 401 42.28 14.67 107.07
CA ARG A 401 43.46 14.32 107.89
C ARG A 401 44.53 15.41 107.84
N MET A 402 44.77 15.98 106.66
CA MET A 402 45.72 17.09 106.50
C MET A 402 45.24 18.33 107.25
N GLU A 403 43.98 18.73 107.05
CA GLU A 403 43.36 19.89 107.69
C GLU A 403 43.38 19.78 109.22
N ALA A 404 42.98 18.64 109.78
CA ALA A 404 43.01 18.42 111.22
C ALA A 404 44.43 18.57 111.81
N ARG A 405 45.46 18.13 111.07
CA ARG A 405 46.87 18.25 111.49
C ARG A 405 47.43 19.67 111.38
N MET A 406 46.76 20.57 110.65
CA MET A 406 47.14 21.99 110.56
C MET A 406 46.76 22.80 111.80
N HIS A 407 45.92 22.25 112.69
CA HIS A 407 45.51 22.89 113.95
C HIS A 407 46.36 22.49 115.16
N ARG A 408 47.48 21.79 114.95
CA ARG A 408 48.41 21.45 116.04
C ARG A 408 49.04 22.73 116.61
N PRO A 409 49.13 22.90 117.94
CA PRO A 409 49.66 24.12 118.55
C PRO A 409 51.19 24.20 118.49
N ASP A 410 51.72 25.42 118.34
CA ASP A 410 53.14 25.79 118.51
C ASP A 410 54.13 24.85 117.79
N MET A 411 55.04 24.22 118.54
CA MET A 411 56.13 23.40 118.01
C MET A 411 55.66 22.03 117.49
N GLU A 412 54.44 21.60 117.84
CA GLU A 412 53.81 20.38 117.31
C GLU A 412 53.30 20.56 115.87
N LEU A 413 53.23 21.80 115.37
CA LEU A 413 52.96 22.11 113.96
C LEU A 413 54.20 21.89 113.10
N CYS A 414 54.70 20.66 113.09
CA CYS A 414 55.91 20.28 112.40
C CYS A 414 55.62 19.52 111.08
N ARG A 415 56.52 19.68 110.11
CA ARG A 415 56.53 18.90 108.86
C ARG A 415 57.18 17.53 109.08
N ASP A 416 56.50 16.69 109.84
CA ASP A 416 56.92 15.32 110.11
C ASP A 416 56.69 14.36 108.92
N TYR A 417 57.15 13.12 109.05
CA TYR A 417 56.98 12.08 108.03
C TYR A 417 55.51 11.81 107.69
N ALA A 418 54.60 11.90 108.67
CA ALA A 418 53.17 11.72 108.44
C ALA A 418 52.58 12.87 107.61
N TYR A 419 53.00 14.12 107.86
CA TYR A 419 52.64 15.26 107.01
C TYR A 419 53.12 15.08 105.57
N ALA A 420 54.39 14.72 105.37
CA ALA A 420 54.96 14.47 104.04
C ALA A 420 54.24 13.32 103.31
N SER A 421 53.85 12.26 104.04
CA SER A 421 53.13 11.12 103.48
C SER A 421 51.70 11.47 103.08
N LEU A 422 50.97 12.25 103.88
CA LEU A 422 49.62 12.74 103.55
C LEU A 422 49.65 13.68 102.35
N GLN A 423 50.66 14.56 102.25
CA GLN A 423 50.82 15.43 101.09
C GLN A 423 51.01 14.59 99.82
N LYS A 424 51.90 13.60 99.87
CA LYS A 424 52.14 12.67 98.76
C LYS A 424 50.88 11.86 98.40
N GLU A 425 50.12 11.39 99.38
CA GLU A 425 48.85 10.69 99.16
C GLU A 425 47.84 11.57 98.42
N ILE A 426 47.68 12.83 98.83
CA ILE A 426 46.80 13.80 98.15
C ILE A 426 47.25 14.03 96.70
N ASP A 427 48.55 14.26 96.49
CA ASP A 427 49.11 14.51 95.15
C ASP A 427 48.94 13.29 94.23
N GLU A 428 49.16 12.08 94.75
CA GLU A 428 48.95 10.83 94.02
C GLU A 428 47.48 10.61 93.66
N ILE A 429 46.55 10.82 94.60
CA ILE A 429 45.10 10.71 94.35
C ILE A 429 44.66 11.73 93.29
N ASN A 430 45.10 12.98 93.39
CA ASN A 430 44.80 14.01 92.39
C ASN A 430 45.33 13.63 91.01
N HIS A 431 46.55 13.12 90.92
CA HIS A 431 47.11 12.64 89.65
C HIS A 431 46.28 11.48 89.07
N GLN A 432 45.82 10.52 89.90
CA GLN A 432 44.92 9.47 89.43
C GLN A 432 43.59 10.03 88.91
N LEU A 433 42.98 10.95 89.67
CA LEU A 433 41.73 11.59 89.28
C LEU A 433 41.87 12.35 87.97
N GLU A 434 42.94 13.11 87.76
CA GLU A 434 43.20 13.81 86.49
C GLU A 434 43.29 12.83 85.32
N ARG A 435 44.00 11.71 85.48
CA ARG A 435 44.07 10.65 84.45
C ARG A 435 42.69 10.05 84.15
N MET A 436 41.89 9.77 85.19
CA MET A 436 40.55 9.23 85.03
C MET A 436 39.60 10.22 84.35
N HIS A 437 39.64 11.51 84.70
CA HIS A 437 38.85 12.54 84.04
C HIS A 437 39.25 12.73 82.57
N LYS A 438 40.56 12.65 82.26
CA LYS A 438 41.04 12.68 80.87
C LYS A 438 40.50 11.48 80.07
N ALA A 439 40.61 10.27 80.61
CA ALA A 439 40.08 9.06 79.99
C ALA A 439 38.55 9.11 79.82
N LEU A 440 37.82 9.66 80.80
CA LEU A 440 36.38 9.89 80.71
C LEU A 440 36.03 10.79 79.52
N LYS A 441 36.74 11.92 79.37
CA LYS A 441 36.54 12.85 78.25
C LYS A 441 36.83 12.19 76.90
N GLU A 442 37.85 11.34 76.83
CA GLU A 442 38.18 10.57 75.63
C GLU A 442 37.06 9.57 75.27
N LEU A 443 36.49 8.87 76.26
CA LEU A 443 35.33 7.99 76.08
C LEU A 443 34.07 8.77 75.64
N GLU A 444 33.79 9.93 76.22
CA GLU A 444 32.65 10.78 75.85
C GLU A 444 32.77 11.25 74.39
N ASN A 445 33.98 11.66 73.98
CA ASN A 445 34.25 12.02 72.59
C ASN A 445 34.07 10.83 71.64
N GLN A 446 34.49 9.63 72.03
CA GLN A 446 34.28 8.43 71.21
C GLN A 446 32.79 8.07 71.10
N HIS A 447 32.05 8.13 72.21
CA HIS A 447 30.61 7.90 72.20
C HIS A 447 29.89 8.81 71.20
N GLN A 448 30.22 10.10 71.19
CA GLN A 448 29.66 11.05 70.21
C GLN A 448 30.04 10.71 68.76
N LYS A 449 31.27 10.25 68.51
CA LYS A 449 31.68 9.81 67.16
C LYS A 449 30.90 8.58 66.71
N LEU A 450 30.75 7.57 67.58
CA LEU A 450 29.97 6.37 67.29
C LEU A 450 28.50 6.67 67.02
N LEU A 451 27.89 7.57 67.79
CA LEU A 451 26.50 8.02 67.55
C LEU A 451 26.33 8.66 66.17
N ARG A 452 27.27 9.52 65.75
CA ARG A 452 27.26 10.12 64.39
C ARG A 452 27.41 9.05 63.32
N THR A 453 28.36 8.13 63.48
CA THR A 453 28.56 7.01 62.56
C THR A 453 27.31 6.14 62.44
N ARG A 454 26.63 5.86 63.56
CA ARG A 454 25.36 5.12 63.57
C ARG A 454 24.32 5.81 62.69
N THR A 455 24.09 7.11 62.90
CA THR A 455 23.12 7.88 62.12
C THR A 455 23.47 7.92 60.63
N MET A 456 24.76 8.03 60.28
CA MET A 456 25.21 7.94 58.89
C MET A 456 24.91 6.58 58.26
N LEU A 457 25.20 5.49 58.97
CA LEU A 457 24.92 4.12 58.51
C LEU A 457 23.41 3.85 58.38
N GLU A 458 22.60 4.33 59.33
CA GLU A 458 21.14 4.24 59.28
C GLU A 458 20.56 4.98 58.07
N HIS A 459 21.08 6.17 57.79
CA HIS A 459 20.67 6.96 56.63
C HIS A 459 21.02 6.26 55.31
N ASP A 460 22.28 5.82 55.13
CA ASP A 460 22.70 5.13 53.91
C ASP A 460 21.95 3.80 53.71
N LEU A 461 21.71 3.06 54.80
CA LEU A 461 20.89 1.85 54.76
C LEU A 461 19.45 2.13 54.28
N ALA A 462 18.83 3.21 54.74
CA ALA A 462 17.50 3.61 54.27
C ALA A 462 17.50 3.93 52.77
N LEU A 463 18.53 4.61 52.26
CA LEU A 463 18.69 4.88 50.84
C LEU A 463 18.83 3.57 50.03
N LYS A 464 19.66 2.61 50.48
CA LYS A 464 19.78 1.29 49.83
C LYS A 464 18.46 0.55 49.76
N ILE A 465 17.67 0.58 50.83
CA ILE A 465 16.35 -0.09 50.87
C ILE A 465 15.39 0.54 49.85
N ASP A 466 15.33 1.86 49.76
CA ASP A 466 14.50 2.58 48.80
C ASP A 466 14.90 2.26 47.35
N ALA A 467 16.21 2.28 47.05
CA ALA A 467 16.73 1.95 45.73
C ALA A 467 16.46 0.50 45.32
N ILE A 468 16.58 -0.46 46.24
CA ILE A 468 16.23 -1.86 45.99
C ILE A 468 14.73 -2.00 45.71
N TYR A 469 13.87 -1.29 46.44
CA TYR A 469 12.43 -1.32 46.21
C TYR A 469 12.08 -0.81 44.80
N ILE A 470 12.68 0.31 44.39
CA ILE A 470 12.51 0.86 43.03
C ILE A 470 12.91 -0.19 41.98
N ASP A 471 14.10 -0.78 42.09
CA ASP A 471 14.58 -1.75 41.10
C ASP A 471 13.75 -3.03 41.06
N LYS A 472 13.40 -3.60 42.22
CA LYS A 472 12.70 -4.89 42.27
C LYS A 472 11.23 -4.78 41.92
N GLU A 473 10.55 -3.80 42.50
CA GLU A 473 9.09 -3.70 42.41
C GLU A 473 8.63 -2.84 41.25
N LYS A 474 9.33 -1.74 40.95
CA LYS A 474 8.94 -0.85 39.85
C LYS A 474 9.57 -1.29 38.54
N VAL A 475 10.89 -1.39 38.49
CA VAL A 475 11.61 -1.68 37.23
C VAL A 475 11.45 -3.14 36.81
N CYS A 476 11.93 -4.07 37.62
CA CYS A 476 11.83 -5.51 37.34
C CYS A 476 10.39 -6.03 37.41
N GLY A 477 9.50 -5.34 38.14
CA GLY A 477 8.07 -5.61 38.13
C GLY A 477 7.46 -5.37 36.75
N LEU A 478 7.66 -4.17 36.19
CA LEU A 478 7.18 -3.82 34.84
C LEU A 478 7.72 -4.76 33.77
N ARG A 479 9.02 -5.05 33.81
CA ARG A 479 9.67 -5.91 32.82
C ARG A 479 9.19 -7.36 32.88
N ARG A 480 8.80 -7.88 34.06
CA ARG A 480 8.21 -9.23 34.21
C ARG A 480 6.78 -9.30 33.67
N ALA A 481 6.00 -8.24 33.82
CA ALA A 481 4.64 -8.17 33.29
C ALA A 481 4.60 -8.15 31.75
N TYR A 482 5.72 -7.84 31.10
CA TYR A 482 5.83 -7.75 29.66
C TYR A 482 7.04 -8.53 29.13
N PRO A 483 7.00 -9.88 29.17
CA PRO A 483 8.09 -10.69 28.68
C PRO A 483 8.17 -10.53 27.15
N VAL A 484 9.23 -9.84 26.72
CA VAL A 484 9.60 -9.64 25.33
C VAL A 484 9.44 -10.94 24.51
N ASN A 485 9.86 -12.09 25.02
CA ASN A 485 9.74 -13.41 24.36
C ASN A 485 8.34 -13.79 23.82
N ALA A 486 7.24 -13.23 24.35
CA ALA A 486 5.89 -13.52 23.88
C ALA A 486 5.50 -12.76 22.58
N LEU A 487 6.24 -11.72 22.21
CA LEU A 487 5.88 -10.80 21.12
C LEU A 487 6.77 -10.92 19.87
N PHE A 488 7.96 -11.53 19.97
CA PHE A 488 8.93 -11.61 18.87
C PHE A 488 8.78 -12.86 17.98
N ARG A 489 7.66 -13.57 18.07
CA ARG A 489 7.26 -14.53 17.04
C ARG A 489 6.47 -13.77 15.99
N PHE A 490 7.19 -13.12 15.08
CA PHE A 490 6.60 -12.41 13.95
C PHE A 490 5.99 -13.39 12.95
#